data_AF-A0A919AK75-F1
#
_entry.id   AF-A0A919AK75-F1
#
_cell.length_a   1.000
_cell.length_b   1.000
_cell.length_c   1.000
_cell.angle_alpha   90.00
_cell.angle_beta   90.00
_cell.angle_gamma   90.00
#
_symmetry.space_group_name_H-M   'P 1'
#
loop_
_entity.id
_entity.type
_entity.pdbx_description
1 polymer ?
#
loop_
_entity_poly.entity_id
_entity_poly.type
_entity_poly.pdbx_seq_one_letter_code
_entity_poly.pdbx_strand_id
1 'polypeptide(L)'
;MLHLVQPAVTRQIRTLEQELGVPLFEQTRLGMRPTEAGSIMADRARRALMELERARAEVRPAPGAVMGIVNVGLLKSTTDLLAEPLVSALARDYPGIELRRMTAYSGHLQRWLDDGDLDLTLLYNLDSTPSLTSRPLVGEQLWVAAPPSAWLRADHPVPFAEVARHPLVMPASGHALRALIDAAAARAQADMDVVVQTNSMRMQKQLVLAEHGWTVLPGVGIAENVMNGSVSAAPLFHSGRRPAGPRGREDDRTPHGWLGSE
;
A
#
# COMPACT_ATOMS: atom_id res chain seq x y z
N MET A 1 16.12 21.48 6.46
CA MET A 1 17.39 22.16 6.13
C MET A 1 18.19 22.23 7.42
N LEU A 2 19.37 21.61 7.51
CA LEU A 2 20.20 21.68 8.70
C LEU A 2 20.74 23.11 8.82
N HIS A 3 20.65 23.74 9.99
CA HIS A 3 21.17 25.08 10.26
C HIS A 3 22.72 25.09 10.33
N LEU A 4 23.38 24.51 9.33
CA LEU A 4 24.83 24.33 9.24
C LEU A 4 25.32 24.76 7.86
N VAL A 5 26.52 25.33 7.83
CA VAL A 5 27.25 25.63 6.58
C VAL A 5 27.81 24.35 5.96
N GLN A 6 27.83 24.25 4.63
CA GLN A 6 28.24 23.07 3.86
C GLN A 6 29.59 22.43 4.29
N PRO A 7 30.65 23.21 4.63
CA PRO A 7 31.92 22.62 5.09
C PRO A 7 31.81 21.87 6.43
N ALA A 8 30.89 22.28 7.31
CA ALA A 8 30.68 21.62 8.60
C ALA A 8 30.03 20.24 8.42
N VAL A 9 29.11 20.11 7.47
CA VAL A 9 28.45 18.84 7.14
C VAL A 9 29.44 17.84 6.54
N THR A 10 30.28 18.29 5.59
CA THR A 10 31.32 17.41 5.00
C THR A 10 32.32 16.93 6.05
N ARG A 11 32.68 17.76 7.03
CA ARG A 11 33.56 17.35 8.12
C ARG A 11 32.92 16.30 9.04
N GLN A 12 31.65 16.48 9.41
CA GLN A 12 30.93 15.51 10.23
C GLN A 12 30.79 14.15 9.52
N ILE A 13 30.49 14.14 8.23
CA ILE A 13 30.43 12.91 7.43
C ILE A 13 31.78 12.18 7.46
N ARG A 14 32.89 12.90 7.24
CA ARG A 14 34.24 12.29 7.28
C ARG A 14 34.59 11.74 8.66
N THR A 15 34.20 12.43 9.73
CA THR A 15 34.39 11.92 11.09
C THR A 15 33.62 10.62 11.31
N LEU A 16 32.36 10.57 10.86
CA LEU A 16 31.56 9.35 10.94
C LEU A 16 32.16 8.21 10.09
N GLU A 17 32.64 8.49 8.88
CA GLU A 17 33.35 7.51 8.05
C GLU A 17 34.61 6.97 8.73
N GLN A 18 35.36 7.83 9.43
CA GLN A 18 36.54 7.43 10.20
C GLN A 18 36.17 6.55 11.40
N GLU A 19 35.10 6.88 12.12
CA GLU A 19 34.61 6.08 13.25
C GLU A 19 34.09 4.70 12.80
N LEU A 20 33.41 4.65 11.66
CA LEU A 20 32.88 3.40 11.09
C LEU A 20 33.93 2.59 10.31
N GLY A 21 35.06 3.20 9.96
CA GLY A 21 36.12 2.58 9.17
C GLY A 21 35.74 2.29 7.70
N VAL A 22 34.62 2.84 7.21
CA VAL A 22 34.11 2.63 5.85
C VAL A 22 33.60 3.93 5.24
N PRO A 23 33.82 4.18 3.93
CA PRO A 23 33.26 5.34 3.26
C PRO A 23 31.75 5.20 3.09
N LEU A 24 31.01 6.23 3.47
CA LEU A 24 29.56 6.33 3.33
C LEU A 24 29.17 7.05 2.05
N PHE A 25 30.06 7.86 1.48
CA PHE A 25 29.83 8.54 0.21
C PHE A 25 31.00 8.37 -0.74
N GLU A 26 30.68 8.32 -2.03
CA GLU A 26 31.62 8.32 -3.13
C GLU A 26 31.44 9.55 -4.01
N GLN A 27 32.55 10.04 -4.56
CA GLN A 27 32.54 11.19 -5.44
C GLN A 27 32.39 10.72 -6.89
N THR A 28 31.34 11.17 -7.56
CA THR A 28 31.06 10.88 -8.96
C THR A 28 31.12 12.14 -9.81
N ARG A 29 31.16 12.00 -11.15
CA ARG A 29 31.10 13.14 -12.08
C ARG A 29 29.85 14.00 -11.94
N LEU A 30 28.78 13.47 -11.33
CA LEU A 30 27.51 14.15 -11.10
C LEU A 30 27.36 14.70 -9.66
N GLY A 31 28.39 14.52 -8.82
CA GLY A 31 28.36 14.92 -7.40
C GLY A 31 28.58 13.74 -6.45
N MET A 32 28.19 13.92 -5.19
CA MET A 32 28.33 12.89 -4.15
C MET A 32 27.17 11.90 -4.22
N ARG A 33 27.46 10.60 -4.17
CA ARG A 33 26.46 9.54 -4.04
C ARG A 33 26.73 8.70 -2.79
N PRO A 34 25.70 8.22 -2.09
CA PRO A 34 25.89 7.28 -0.99
C PRO A 34 26.44 5.95 -1.53
N THR A 35 27.36 5.35 -0.79
CA THR A 35 27.78 3.96 -0.99
C THR A 35 26.69 3.01 -0.47
N GLU A 36 26.88 1.70 -0.64
CA GLU A 36 26.03 0.69 0.01
C GLU A 36 26.06 0.84 1.54
N ALA A 37 27.25 0.97 2.13
CA ALA A 37 27.43 1.24 3.56
C ALA A 37 26.76 2.57 3.98
N GLY A 38 26.85 3.60 3.14
CA GLY A 38 26.15 4.87 3.35
C GLY A 38 24.64 4.74 3.39
N SER A 39 24.08 3.91 2.50
CA SER A 39 22.64 3.65 2.45
C SER A 39 22.18 2.90 3.69
N ILE A 40 22.92 1.86 4.12
CA ILE A 40 22.64 1.11 5.35
C ILE A 40 22.72 2.05 6.58
N MET A 41 23.77 2.86 6.68
CA MET A 41 23.94 3.78 7.81
C MET A 41 22.85 4.85 7.87
N ALA A 42 22.45 5.39 6.72
CA ALA A 42 21.37 6.37 6.64
C ALA A 42 20.04 5.81 7.15
N ASP A 43 19.68 4.58 6.73
CA ASP A 43 18.49 3.89 7.22
C ASP A 43 18.55 3.69 8.75
N ARG A 44 19.66 3.14 9.27
CA ARG A 44 19.85 2.95 10.72
C ARG A 44 19.80 4.25 11.50
N ALA A 45 20.39 5.32 10.99
CA ALA A 45 20.39 6.63 11.62
C ALA A 45 18.98 7.23 11.66
N ARG A 46 18.19 7.13 10.57
CA ARG A 46 16.79 7.59 10.57
C ARG A 46 15.97 6.87 11.63
N ARG A 47 16.07 5.54 11.70
CA ARG A 47 15.39 4.74 12.73
C ARG A 47 15.81 5.14 14.15
N ALA A 48 17.11 5.31 14.40
CA ALA A 48 17.60 5.74 15.72
C ALA A 48 17.10 7.14 16.11
N LEU A 49 17.03 8.08 15.17
CA LEU A 49 16.49 9.42 15.41
C LEU A 49 14.98 9.36 15.68
N MET A 50 14.23 8.54 14.97
CA MET A 50 12.82 8.30 15.26
C MET A 50 12.62 7.73 16.67
N GLU A 51 13.41 6.74 17.08
CA GLU A 51 13.36 6.19 18.44
C GLU A 51 13.69 7.24 19.50
N LEU A 52 14.65 8.13 19.25
CA LEU A 52 14.95 9.26 20.14
C LEU A 52 13.78 10.24 20.23
N GLU A 53 13.09 10.53 19.13
CA GLU A 53 11.89 11.37 19.15
C GLU A 53 10.72 10.70 19.89
N ARG A 54 10.52 9.39 19.72
CA ARG A 54 9.55 8.60 20.49
C ARG A 54 9.87 8.66 21.98
N ALA A 55 11.12 8.40 22.36
CA ALA A 55 11.56 8.49 23.75
C ALA A 55 11.39 9.91 24.33
N ARG A 56 11.64 10.96 23.53
CA ARG A 56 11.38 12.35 23.94
C ARG A 56 9.90 12.62 24.19
N ALA A 57 9.03 12.05 23.35
CA ALA A 57 7.58 12.15 23.51
C ALA A 57 7.10 11.39 24.76
N GLU A 58 7.67 10.22 25.06
CA GLU A 58 7.36 9.42 26.26
C GLU A 58 7.85 10.09 27.56
N VAL A 59 9.06 10.66 27.56
CA VAL A 59 9.67 11.27 28.76
C VAL A 59 9.05 12.61 29.10
N ARG A 60 8.43 13.33 28.14
CA ARG A 60 7.71 14.58 28.40
C ARG A 60 6.31 14.27 28.97
N PRO A 61 6.09 14.45 30.28
CA PRO A 61 4.87 13.96 30.91
C PRO A 61 3.73 14.94 30.70
N ALA A 62 2.80 14.59 29.82
CA ALA A 62 1.39 14.76 30.13
C ALA A 62 0.90 13.36 30.57
N PRO A 63 0.49 13.15 31.83
CA PRO A 63 0.09 11.82 32.30
C PRO A 63 -1.02 11.25 31.42
N GLY A 64 -0.74 10.16 30.70
CA GLY A 64 -1.70 9.41 29.90
C GLY A 64 -1.97 9.90 28.46
N ALA A 65 -1.28 10.93 27.97
CA ALA A 65 -1.47 11.39 26.59
C ALA A 65 -0.41 10.78 25.66
N VAL A 66 -0.82 9.95 24.70
CA VAL A 66 0.04 9.56 23.57
C VAL A 66 0.22 10.81 22.68
N MET A 67 1.47 11.20 22.43
CA MET A 67 1.80 12.40 21.66
C MET A 67 2.96 12.14 20.68
N GLY A 68 3.11 13.01 19.69
CA GLY A 68 4.22 12.95 18.72
C GLY A 68 3.76 12.89 17.27
N ILE A 69 4.68 12.63 16.35
CA ILE A 69 4.38 12.52 14.92
C ILE A 69 4.25 11.04 14.57
N VAL A 70 3.19 10.68 13.84
CA VAL A 70 3.02 9.33 13.28
C VAL A 70 2.86 9.43 11.78
N ASN A 71 3.75 8.77 11.03
CA ASN A 71 3.78 8.73 9.58
C ASN A 71 3.07 7.46 9.08
N VAL A 72 1.91 7.63 8.47
CA VAL A 72 1.06 6.54 7.98
C VAL A 72 0.99 6.52 6.46
N GLY A 73 1.38 5.40 5.88
CA GLY A 73 1.22 5.09 4.47
C GLY A 73 -0.14 4.45 4.20
N LEU A 74 -0.91 5.02 3.28
CA LEU A 74 -2.14 4.40 2.77
C LEU A 74 -2.01 4.09 1.28
N LEU A 75 -2.53 2.94 0.87
CA LEU A 75 -2.70 2.63 -0.54
C LEU A 75 -3.68 3.62 -1.18
N LYS A 76 -3.53 3.82 -2.50
CA LYS A 76 -4.50 4.62 -3.26
C LYS A 76 -5.92 4.05 -3.22
N SER A 77 -6.08 2.73 -3.12
CA SER A 77 -7.39 2.07 -2.99
C SER A 77 -8.08 2.38 -1.66
N THR A 78 -7.33 2.45 -0.57
CA THR A 78 -7.89 2.54 0.79
C THR A 78 -7.91 3.95 1.36
N THR A 79 -7.22 4.90 0.71
CA THR A 79 -7.12 6.29 1.18
C THR A 79 -8.47 6.93 1.42
N ASP A 80 -9.39 6.85 0.46
CA ASP A 80 -10.67 7.55 0.57
C ASP A 80 -11.56 6.91 1.66
N LEU A 81 -11.43 5.59 1.88
CA LEU A 81 -12.16 4.88 2.93
C LEU A 81 -11.59 5.15 4.34
N LEU A 82 -10.27 5.18 4.49
CA LEU A 82 -9.61 5.12 5.80
C LEU A 82 -9.10 6.46 6.31
N ALA A 83 -8.90 7.46 5.43
CA ALA A 83 -8.32 8.72 5.84
C ALA A 83 -9.18 9.46 6.87
N GLU A 84 -10.48 9.60 6.63
CA GLU A 84 -11.37 10.28 7.58
C GLU A 84 -11.52 9.51 8.89
N PRO A 85 -11.85 8.19 8.90
CA PRO A 85 -12.00 7.46 10.16
C PRO A 85 -10.72 7.46 11.00
N LEU A 86 -9.55 7.40 10.36
CA LEU A 86 -8.26 7.45 11.04
C LEU A 86 -8.00 8.82 11.68
N VAL A 87 -8.23 9.91 10.94
CA VAL A 87 -8.07 11.28 11.46
C VAL A 87 -9.03 11.52 12.61
N SER A 88 -10.31 11.15 12.45
CA SER A 88 -11.34 11.35 13.47
C SER A 88 -11.08 10.52 14.73
N ALA A 89 -10.62 9.28 14.60
CA ALA A 89 -10.25 8.45 15.74
C ALA A 89 -9.03 9.03 16.50
N LEU A 90 -7.98 9.44 15.78
CA LEU A 90 -6.80 10.03 16.42
C LEU A 90 -7.12 11.36 17.09
N ALA A 91 -7.90 12.24 16.46
CA ALA A 91 -8.28 13.53 17.05
C ALA A 91 -9.10 13.35 18.36
N ARG A 92 -9.92 12.30 18.43
CA ARG A 92 -10.75 12.01 19.61
C ARG A 92 -9.96 11.30 20.72
N ASP A 93 -9.23 10.25 20.37
CA ASP A 93 -8.65 9.32 21.34
C ASP A 93 -7.19 9.69 21.68
N TYR A 94 -6.49 10.40 20.79
CA TYR A 94 -5.07 10.75 20.89
C TYR A 94 -4.75 12.15 20.34
N PRO A 95 -5.32 13.23 20.93
CA PRO A 95 -5.23 14.59 20.38
C PRO A 95 -3.80 15.18 20.35
N GLY A 96 -2.85 14.55 21.05
CA GLY A 96 -1.44 14.95 21.02
C GLY A 96 -0.65 14.38 19.84
N ILE A 97 -1.28 13.56 18.98
CA ILE A 97 -0.64 12.99 17.79
C ILE A 97 -0.84 13.91 16.58
N GLU A 98 0.28 14.30 15.95
CA GLU A 98 0.31 14.84 14.59
C GLU A 98 0.35 13.67 13.60
N LEU A 99 -0.78 13.38 12.96
CA LEU A 99 -0.83 12.39 11.88
C LEU A 99 -0.25 12.99 10.59
N ARG A 100 0.83 12.41 10.09
CA ARG A 100 1.33 12.65 8.74
C ARG A 100 0.94 11.50 7.83
N ARG A 101 0.19 11.82 6.77
CA ARG A 101 -0.33 10.81 5.86
C ARG A 101 0.36 10.89 4.51
N MET A 102 0.85 9.76 4.03
CA MET A 102 1.40 9.61 2.69
C MET A 102 0.53 8.63 1.90
N THR A 103 0.41 8.85 0.59
CA THR A 103 -0.35 7.96 -0.27
C THR A 103 0.42 7.64 -1.52
N ALA A 104 0.70 6.36 -1.72
CA ALA A 104 1.41 5.87 -2.89
C ALA A 104 0.99 4.44 -3.24
N TYR A 105 1.67 3.87 -4.23
CA TYR A 105 1.55 2.45 -4.57
C TYR A 105 2.43 1.61 -3.64
N SER A 106 2.11 0.31 -3.55
CA SER A 106 2.73 -0.62 -2.60
C SER A 106 4.26 -0.57 -2.60
N GLY A 107 4.92 -0.59 -3.76
CA GLY A 107 6.38 -0.57 -3.85
C GLY A 107 7.03 0.75 -3.40
N HIS A 108 6.30 1.87 -3.39
CA HIS A 108 6.80 3.13 -2.81
C HIS A 108 6.61 3.14 -1.29
N LEU A 109 5.44 2.72 -0.83
CA LEU A 109 5.13 2.61 0.59
C LEU A 109 6.04 1.61 1.31
N GLN A 110 6.34 0.48 0.67
CA GLN A 110 7.30 -0.50 1.17
C GLN A 110 8.68 0.13 1.36
N ARG A 111 9.19 0.81 0.33
CA ARG A 111 10.48 1.50 0.43
C ARG A 111 10.51 2.55 1.53
N TRP A 112 9.47 3.37 1.64
CA TRP A 112 9.40 4.36 2.73
C TRP A 112 9.31 3.72 4.12
N LEU A 113 8.67 2.56 4.24
CA LEU A 113 8.67 1.79 5.49
C LEU A 113 10.07 1.24 5.79
N ASP A 114 10.75 0.67 4.78
CA ASP A 114 12.11 0.16 4.90
C ASP A 114 13.13 1.26 5.21
N ASP A 115 12.94 2.47 4.66
CA ASP A 115 13.79 3.65 4.87
C ASP A 115 13.55 4.36 6.22
N GLY A 116 12.49 3.99 6.95
CA GLY A 116 12.06 4.69 8.17
C GLY A 116 11.38 6.04 7.90
N ASP A 117 10.90 6.30 6.69
CA ASP A 117 10.07 7.48 6.38
C ASP A 117 8.60 7.25 6.78
N LEU A 118 8.18 5.99 6.94
CA LEU A 118 6.87 5.58 7.46
C LEU A 118 7.01 4.78 8.75
N ASP A 119 6.08 5.01 9.68
CA ASP A 119 5.95 4.21 10.90
C ASP A 119 5.08 2.98 10.67
N LEU A 120 4.06 3.09 9.82
CA LEU A 120 3.13 2.01 9.47
C LEU A 120 2.51 2.21 8.09
N THR A 121 2.16 1.10 7.42
CA THR A 121 1.41 1.14 6.16
C THR A 121 0.50 -0.08 6.00
N LEU A 122 -0.55 0.09 5.20
CA LEU A 122 -1.42 -0.99 4.75
C LEU A 122 -0.98 -1.45 3.37
N LEU A 123 -0.69 -2.74 3.21
CA LEU A 123 -0.18 -3.30 1.96
C LEU A 123 -0.81 -4.67 1.67
N TYR A 124 -0.80 -5.05 0.40
CA TYR A 124 -1.22 -6.38 -0.06
C TYR A 124 -0.02 -7.32 -0.06
N ASN A 125 -0.22 -8.56 0.43
CA ASN A 125 0.75 -9.65 0.38
C ASN A 125 2.19 -9.22 0.74
N LEU A 126 2.34 -8.65 1.93
CA LEU A 126 3.65 -8.40 2.50
C LEU A 126 4.31 -9.73 2.85
N ASP A 127 5.44 -10.02 2.21
CA ASP A 127 6.38 -10.99 2.75
C ASP A 127 6.99 -10.38 4.02
N SER A 128 6.85 -11.07 5.14
CA SER A 128 7.45 -10.64 6.40
C SER A 128 8.97 -10.60 6.24
N THR A 129 9.59 -9.42 6.37
CA THR A 129 11.05 -9.29 6.43
C THR A 129 11.51 -9.30 7.89
N PRO A 130 12.76 -9.67 8.21
CA PRO A 130 13.25 -9.68 9.59
C PRO A 130 13.15 -8.32 10.31
N SER A 131 13.08 -7.23 9.55
CA SER A 131 12.96 -5.86 10.08
C SER A 131 11.54 -5.35 10.19
N LEU A 132 10.54 -6.06 9.66
CA LEU A 132 9.15 -5.60 9.62
C LEU A 132 8.19 -6.66 10.16
N THR A 133 7.34 -6.25 11.11
CA THR A 133 6.25 -7.10 11.58
C THR A 133 5.01 -6.83 10.73
N SER A 134 4.50 -7.87 10.08
CA SER A 134 3.24 -7.82 9.34
C SER A 134 2.13 -8.49 10.15
N ARG A 135 0.94 -7.87 10.19
CA ARG A 135 -0.25 -8.45 10.80
C ARG A 135 -1.42 -8.38 9.82
N PRO A 136 -2.09 -9.51 9.51
CA PRO A 136 -3.32 -9.48 8.72
C PRO A 136 -4.38 -8.63 9.40
N LEU A 137 -4.97 -7.70 8.64
CA LEU A 137 -6.02 -6.79 9.13
C LEU A 137 -7.38 -7.12 8.53
N VAL A 138 -7.41 -7.35 7.21
CA VAL A 138 -8.64 -7.63 6.47
C VAL A 138 -8.30 -8.49 5.26
N GLY A 139 -9.15 -9.47 4.98
CA GLY A 139 -9.16 -10.16 3.69
C GLY A 139 -9.96 -9.34 2.70
N GLU A 140 -9.32 -8.90 1.62
CA GLU A 140 -9.99 -8.17 0.55
C GLU A 140 -10.13 -9.06 -0.70
N GLN A 141 -11.32 -9.05 -1.30
CA GLN A 141 -11.59 -9.77 -2.55
C GLN A 141 -11.42 -8.82 -3.74
N LEU A 142 -10.90 -9.34 -4.86
CA LEU A 142 -10.88 -8.64 -6.13
C LEU A 142 -12.24 -8.71 -6.81
N TRP A 143 -12.66 -7.60 -7.40
CA TRP A 143 -13.90 -7.46 -8.13
C TRP A 143 -13.60 -7.08 -9.56
N VAL A 144 -14.42 -7.57 -10.47
CA VAL A 144 -14.52 -6.98 -11.80
C VAL A 144 -15.47 -5.79 -11.73
N ALA A 145 -15.12 -4.72 -12.42
CA ALA A 145 -15.98 -3.56 -12.64
C ALA A 145 -16.07 -3.27 -14.14
N ALA A 146 -17.28 -3.00 -14.60
CA ALA A 146 -17.63 -2.82 -15.99
C ALA A 146 -18.68 -1.69 -16.12
N PRO A 147 -18.95 -1.20 -17.35
CA PRO A 147 -20.09 -0.30 -17.57
C PRO A 147 -21.40 -0.85 -16.97
N PRO A 148 -22.37 0.00 -16.60
CA PRO A 148 -23.67 -0.45 -16.09
C PRO A 148 -24.39 -1.43 -17.02
N SER A 149 -24.17 -1.29 -18.34
CA SER A 149 -24.70 -2.16 -19.41
C SER A 149 -24.18 -3.60 -19.37
N ALA A 150 -23.13 -3.90 -18.59
CA ALA A 150 -22.65 -5.27 -18.39
C ALA A 150 -23.47 -6.05 -17.35
N TRP A 151 -24.36 -5.39 -16.59
CA TRP A 151 -25.26 -6.00 -15.60
C TRP A 151 -24.60 -6.95 -14.60
N LEU A 152 -23.33 -6.72 -14.27
CA LEU A 152 -22.63 -7.47 -13.23
C LEU A 152 -23.25 -7.19 -11.85
N ARG A 153 -23.32 -8.24 -11.02
CA ARG A 153 -23.98 -8.17 -9.71
C ARG A 153 -23.11 -8.69 -8.59
N ALA A 154 -23.21 -8.04 -7.43
CA ALA A 154 -22.52 -8.41 -6.20
C ALA A 154 -22.81 -9.85 -5.72
N ASP A 155 -24.03 -10.35 -5.98
CA ASP A 155 -24.48 -11.69 -5.61
C ASP A 155 -24.19 -12.76 -6.66
N HIS A 156 -23.60 -12.37 -7.80
CA HIS A 156 -23.25 -13.26 -8.90
C HIS A 156 -21.75 -13.18 -9.20
N PRO A 157 -20.91 -13.86 -8.40
CA PRO A 157 -19.47 -13.94 -8.67
C PRO A 157 -19.21 -14.47 -10.08
N VAL A 158 -18.17 -13.94 -10.73
CA VAL A 158 -17.77 -14.36 -12.08
C VAL A 158 -16.37 -14.98 -12.09
N PRO A 159 -16.13 -16.02 -12.92
CA PRO A 159 -14.81 -16.61 -13.05
C PRO A 159 -13.90 -15.66 -13.82
N PHE A 160 -12.62 -15.63 -13.45
CA PHE A 160 -11.64 -14.76 -14.12
C PHE A 160 -11.58 -15.00 -15.64
N ALA A 161 -11.73 -16.26 -16.07
CA ALA A 161 -11.72 -16.62 -17.50
C ALA A 161 -12.86 -15.99 -18.31
N GLU A 162 -13.99 -15.63 -17.68
CA GLU A 162 -15.06 -14.90 -18.36
C GLU A 162 -14.69 -13.42 -18.51
N VAL A 163 -14.18 -12.82 -17.44
CA VAL A 163 -13.67 -11.43 -17.45
C VAL A 163 -12.57 -11.25 -18.48
N ALA A 164 -11.68 -12.23 -18.63
CA ALA A 164 -10.56 -12.21 -19.57
C ALA A 164 -10.98 -12.14 -21.05
N ARG A 165 -12.24 -12.46 -21.39
CA ARG A 165 -12.78 -12.39 -22.76
C ARG A 165 -13.16 -10.98 -23.21
N HIS A 166 -13.14 -10.01 -22.30
CA HIS A 166 -13.45 -8.63 -22.58
C HIS A 166 -12.16 -7.80 -22.73
N PRO A 167 -12.20 -6.67 -23.44
CA PRO A 167 -11.12 -5.69 -23.40
C PRO A 167 -10.88 -5.20 -21.96
N LEU A 168 -9.62 -5.20 -21.53
CA LEU A 168 -9.24 -4.91 -20.14
C LEU A 168 -8.41 -3.64 -19.99
N VAL A 169 -8.86 -2.78 -19.08
CA VAL A 169 -8.13 -1.64 -18.54
C VAL A 169 -7.47 -2.08 -17.24
N MET A 170 -6.15 -2.24 -17.25
CA MET A 170 -5.42 -2.87 -16.14
C MET A 170 -4.45 -1.93 -15.45
N PRO A 171 -4.10 -2.21 -14.18
CA PRO A 171 -2.96 -1.55 -13.56
C PRO A 171 -1.67 -1.86 -14.34
N ALA A 172 -0.74 -0.91 -14.38
CA ALA A 172 0.56 -1.08 -15.01
C ALA A 172 1.36 -2.24 -14.37
N SER A 173 2.22 -2.88 -15.16
CA SER A 173 3.12 -3.92 -14.66
C SER A 173 4.01 -3.39 -13.53
N GLY A 174 4.39 -4.28 -12.60
CA GLY A 174 5.18 -3.92 -11.41
C GLY A 174 4.36 -3.36 -10.24
N HIS A 175 3.05 -3.16 -10.38
CA HIS A 175 2.16 -2.87 -9.25
C HIS A 175 1.74 -4.16 -8.53
N ALA A 176 1.67 -4.15 -7.19
CA ALA A 176 1.23 -5.34 -6.44
C ALA A 176 -0.19 -5.81 -6.85
N LEU A 177 -1.11 -4.88 -7.09
CA LEU A 177 -2.44 -5.24 -7.60
C LEU A 177 -2.35 -5.93 -8.97
N ARG A 178 -1.47 -5.47 -9.86
CA ARG A 178 -1.26 -6.12 -11.16
C ARG A 178 -0.73 -7.54 -10.98
N ALA A 179 0.23 -7.76 -10.09
CA ALA A 179 0.74 -9.10 -9.77
C ALA A 179 -0.35 -10.04 -9.24
N LEU A 180 -1.28 -9.54 -8.41
CA LEU A 180 -2.44 -10.33 -7.95
C LEU A 180 -3.37 -10.73 -9.11
N ILE A 181 -3.61 -9.80 -10.04
CA ILE A 181 -4.43 -10.04 -11.23
C ILE A 181 -3.74 -11.04 -12.18
N ASP A 182 -2.44 -10.87 -12.44
CA ASP A 182 -1.66 -11.78 -13.28
C ASP A 182 -1.63 -13.20 -12.69
N ALA A 183 -1.49 -13.33 -11.36
CA ALA A 183 -1.56 -14.62 -10.68
C ALA A 183 -2.96 -15.26 -10.78
N ALA A 184 -4.03 -14.45 -10.75
CA ALA A 184 -5.39 -14.93 -10.97
C ALA A 184 -5.61 -15.40 -12.42
N ALA A 185 -5.09 -14.65 -13.40
CA ALA A 185 -5.15 -14.98 -14.82
C ALA A 185 -4.41 -16.30 -15.12
N ALA A 186 -3.18 -16.44 -14.63
CA ALA A 186 -2.37 -17.64 -14.80
C ALA A 186 -3.07 -18.89 -14.22
N ARG A 187 -3.67 -18.76 -13.03
CA ARG A 187 -4.42 -19.85 -12.38
C ARG A 187 -5.69 -20.23 -13.12
N ALA A 188 -6.35 -19.25 -13.75
CA ALA A 188 -7.51 -19.48 -14.60
C ALA A 188 -7.14 -19.95 -16.02
N GLN A 189 -5.84 -20.06 -16.34
CA GLN A 189 -5.35 -20.37 -17.69
C GLN A 189 -5.97 -19.44 -18.75
N ALA A 190 -6.10 -18.17 -18.40
CA ALA A 190 -6.78 -17.18 -19.24
C ALA A 190 -5.79 -16.11 -19.71
N ASP A 191 -5.77 -15.89 -21.02
CA ASP A 191 -5.04 -14.77 -21.62
C ASP A 191 -5.88 -13.50 -21.53
N MET A 192 -5.27 -12.41 -21.07
CA MET A 192 -5.93 -11.11 -20.90
C MET A 192 -5.75 -10.25 -22.14
N ASP A 193 -6.85 -9.77 -22.73
CA ASP A 193 -6.83 -8.72 -23.76
C ASP A 193 -6.67 -7.34 -23.10
N VAL A 194 -5.44 -6.97 -22.75
CA VAL A 194 -5.16 -5.69 -22.07
C VAL A 194 -5.06 -4.55 -23.08
N VAL A 195 -6.14 -3.78 -23.23
CA VAL A 195 -6.21 -2.64 -24.16
C VAL A 195 -5.62 -1.35 -23.61
N VAL A 196 -5.60 -1.17 -22.29
CA VAL A 196 -5.00 0.01 -21.64
C VAL A 196 -4.30 -0.36 -20.34
N GLN A 197 -3.13 0.25 -20.07
CA GLN A 197 -2.40 0.10 -18.81
C GLN A 197 -2.26 1.43 -18.05
N THR A 198 -2.88 1.44 -16.87
CA THR A 198 -3.01 2.51 -15.87
C THR A 198 -2.05 2.49 -14.69
N ASN A 199 -1.33 3.54 -14.30
CA ASN A 199 -0.92 3.69 -12.90
C ASN A 199 -1.85 4.63 -12.12
N SER A 200 -3.09 4.79 -12.55
CA SER A 200 -4.10 5.64 -11.90
C SER A 200 -5.42 4.90 -11.81
N MET A 201 -5.82 4.55 -10.59
CA MET A 201 -7.13 3.92 -10.34
C MET A 201 -8.28 4.82 -10.80
N ARG A 202 -8.16 6.15 -10.63
CA ARG A 202 -9.16 7.10 -11.14
C ARG A 202 -9.30 6.99 -12.66
N MET A 203 -8.19 6.90 -13.39
CA MET A 203 -8.20 6.75 -14.84
C MET A 203 -8.80 5.40 -15.26
N GLN A 204 -8.47 4.31 -14.55
CA GLN A 204 -9.10 3.01 -14.80
C GLN A 204 -10.63 3.11 -14.72
N LYS A 205 -11.16 3.75 -13.66
CA LYS A 205 -12.60 3.96 -13.49
C LYS A 205 -13.20 4.83 -14.58
N GLN A 206 -12.53 5.92 -14.98
CA GLN A 206 -13.00 6.79 -16.05
C GLN A 206 -13.09 6.07 -17.41
N LEU A 207 -12.11 5.21 -17.72
CA LEU A 207 -12.10 4.44 -18.96
C LEU A 207 -13.20 3.35 -18.96
N VAL A 208 -13.49 2.75 -17.80
CA VAL A 208 -14.65 1.86 -17.64
C VAL A 208 -15.94 2.62 -17.89
N LEU A 209 -16.12 3.80 -17.30
CA LEU A 209 -17.31 4.64 -17.51
C LEU A 209 -17.46 5.10 -18.97
N ALA A 210 -16.34 5.28 -19.67
CA ALA A 210 -16.30 5.60 -21.09
C ALA A 210 -16.39 4.36 -22.00
N GLU A 211 -16.67 3.18 -21.45
CA GLU A 211 -16.84 1.92 -22.19
C GLU A 211 -15.60 1.45 -22.97
N HIS A 212 -14.40 1.84 -22.54
CA HIS A 212 -13.14 1.41 -23.18
C HIS A 212 -12.68 0.01 -22.75
N GLY A 213 -13.38 -0.62 -21.81
CA GLY A 213 -13.07 -1.96 -21.31
C GLY A 213 -13.51 -2.17 -19.87
N TRP A 214 -13.31 -3.38 -19.39
CA TRP A 214 -13.56 -3.78 -18.00
C TRP A 214 -12.28 -3.63 -17.19
N THR A 215 -12.38 -3.57 -15.87
CA THR A 215 -11.20 -3.52 -14.98
C THR A 215 -11.37 -4.47 -13.81
N VAL A 216 -10.24 -4.81 -13.18
CA VAL A 216 -10.23 -5.56 -11.92
C VAL A 216 -9.65 -4.66 -10.83
N LEU A 217 -10.41 -4.47 -9.76
CA LEU A 217 -10.07 -3.60 -8.65
C LEU A 217 -10.44 -4.25 -7.31
N PRO A 218 -9.77 -3.85 -6.21
CA PRO A 218 -10.24 -4.21 -4.87
C PRO A 218 -11.63 -3.61 -4.62
N GLY A 219 -12.48 -4.34 -3.88
CA GLY A 219 -13.87 -3.92 -3.63
C GLY A 219 -13.99 -2.51 -3.04
N VAL A 220 -13.05 -2.11 -2.17
CA VAL A 220 -13.04 -0.75 -1.61
C VAL A 220 -12.90 0.34 -2.68
N GLY A 221 -12.15 0.08 -3.76
CA GLY A 221 -11.86 1.07 -4.80
C GLY A 221 -13.05 1.39 -5.71
N ILE A 222 -14.07 0.53 -5.69
CA ILE A 222 -15.27 0.61 -6.55
C ILE A 222 -16.58 0.68 -5.75
N ALA A 223 -16.56 0.54 -4.42
CA ALA A 223 -17.76 0.46 -3.61
C ALA A 223 -18.72 1.64 -3.84
N GLU A 224 -18.20 2.87 -3.83
CA GLU A 224 -18.98 4.09 -4.10
C GLU A 224 -19.60 4.07 -5.52
N ASN A 225 -18.83 3.62 -6.51
CA ASN A 225 -19.27 3.54 -7.90
C ASN A 225 -20.38 2.50 -8.11
N VAL A 226 -20.36 1.41 -7.35
CA VAL A 226 -21.44 0.41 -7.36
C VAL A 226 -22.66 0.97 -6.64
N MET A 227 -22.47 1.60 -5.48
CA MET A 227 -23.57 2.18 -4.69
C MET A 227 -24.34 3.27 -5.45
N ASN A 228 -23.67 4.08 -6.24
CA ASN A 228 -24.30 5.13 -7.06
C ASN A 228 -24.72 4.65 -8.47
N GLY A 229 -24.53 3.37 -8.80
CA GLY A 229 -24.90 2.78 -10.08
C GLY A 229 -24.07 3.24 -11.28
N SER A 230 -22.94 3.92 -11.08
CA SER A 230 -22.07 4.37 -12.17
C SER A 230 -21.32 3.20 -12.84
N VAL A 231 -21.08 2.11 -12.11
CA VAL A 231 -20.51 0.86 -12.67
C VAL A 231 -21.33 -0.33 -12.23
N SER A 232 -21.35 -1.38 -13.04
CA SER A 232 -21.76 -2.71 -12.58
C SER A 232 -20.52 -3.49 -12.12
N ALA A 233 -20.64 -4.32 -11.08
CA ALA A 233 -19.50 -5.05 -10.54
C ALA A 233 -19.91 -6.39 -9.93
N ALA A 234 -18.99 -7.36 -9.99
CA ALA A 234 -19.14 -8.69 -9.43
C ALA A 234 -17.84 -9.16 -8.76
N PRO A 235 -17.91 -9.94 -7.66
CA PRO A 235 -16.72 -10.55 -7.07
C PRO A 235 -16.08 -11.53 -8.05
N LEU A 236 -14.75 -11.53 -8.12
CA LEU A 236 -14.04 -12.61 -8.80
C LEU A 236 -14.00 -13.83 -7.90
N PHE A 237 -14.28 -15.00 -8.48
CA PHE A 237 -14.05 -16.27 -7.80
C PHE A 237 -13.23 -17.21 -8.67
N HIS A 238 -12.50 -18.10 -8.00
CA HIS A 238 -11.76 -19.18 -8.61
C HIS A 238 -12.67 -20.41 -8.66
N SER A 239 -12.66 -21.14 -9.78
CA SER A 239 -13.32 -22.44 -9.87
C SER A 239 -12.80 -23.36 -8.76
N GLY A 240 -13.69 -23.75 -7.83
CA GLY A 240 -13.37 -24.60 -6.69
C GLY A 240 -14.06 -24.22 -5.37
N ARG A 241 -14.52 -22.96 -5.22
CA ARG A 241 -15.31 -22.55 -4.06
C ARG A 241 -16.19 -21.35 -4.42
N ARG A 242 -17.49 -21.59 -4.64
CA ARG A 242 -18.49 -20.52 -4.71
C ARG A 242 -18.47 -19.81 -3.36
N PRO A 243 -18.30 -18.47 -3.29
CA PRO A 243 -18.34 -17.79 -2.00
C PRO A 243 -19.70 -18.06 -1.35
N ALA A 244 -19.69 -18.45 -0.08
CA ALA A 244 -20.91 -18.53 0.69
C ALA A 244 -21.54 -17.14 0.67
N GLY A 245 -22.85 -17.05 0.34
CA GLY A 245 -23.60 -15.80 0.38
C GLY A 245 -23.48 -15.11 1.75
N PRO A 246 -23.93 -13.85 1.87
CA PRO A 246 -23.69 -13.03 3.06
C PRO A 246 -24.16 -13.78 4.32
N ARG A 247 -23.21 -14.32 5.09
CA ARG A 247 -23.48 -14.87 6.41
C ARG A 247 -23.55 -13.70 7.38
N GLY A 248 -24.67 -13.62 8.09
CA GLY A 248 -24.85 -12.68 9.19
C GLY A 248 -23.70 -12.77 10.18
N ARG A 249 -23.41 -11.65 10.85
CA ARG A 249 -22.42 -11.54 11.92
C ARG A 249 -22.58 -12.69 12.91
N GLU A 250 -21.66 -13.63 12.88
CA GLU A 250 -21.36 -14.46 14.03
C GLU A 250 -19.87 -14.78 14.04
N ASP A 251 -19.34 -14.70 15.25
CA ASP A 251 -17.95 -14.68 15.69
C ASP A 251 -17.08 -15.74 14.97
N ASP A 252 -16.10 -15.33 14.16
CA ASP A 252 -15.07 -16.25 13.66
C ASP A 252 -13.68 -15.61 13.76
N ARG A 253 -13.01 -15.95 14.86
CA ARG A 253 -11.60 -15.65 15.13
C ARG A 253 -10.73 -16.67 14.39
N THR A 254 -10.59 -16.54 13.08
CA THR A 254 -9.54 -17.25 12.34
C THR A 254 -8.96 -16.37 11.22
N PRO A 255 -7.68 -15.95 11.31
CA PRO A 255 -7.03 -15.25 10.21
C PRO A 255 -6.59 -16.28 9.16
N HIS A 256 -7.43 -16.52 8.15
CA HIS A 256 -7.01 -17.26 6.97
C HIS A 256 -6.20 -16.35 6.05
N GLY A 257 -4.91 -16.22 6.38
CA GLY A 257 -3.90 -15.68 5.50
C GLY A 257 -3.64 -16.64 4.33
N TRP A 258 -3.39 -16.06 3.16
CA TRP A 258 -2.86 -16.76 2.00
C TRP A 258 -1.40 -17.15 2.30
N LEU A 259 -1.21 -18.35 2.87
CA LEU A 259 0.08 -19.04 2.89
C LEU A 259 0.18 -19.84 1.60
N GLY A 260 0.99 -19.36 0.66
CA GLY A 260 1.49 -20.14 -0.44
C GLY A 260 2.85 -20.72 -0.07
N SER A 261 2.86 -21.99 0.35
CA SER A 261 4.04 -22.84 0.32
C SER A 261 3.68 -24.06 -0.52
N GLU A 262 4.26 -24.13 -1.72
CA GLU A 262 4.85 -25.30 -2.39
C GLU A 262 5.35 -24.88 -3.78
#